data_AF-A0A1Z4KEY2-F1
#
_entry.id   AF-A0A1Z4KEY2-F1
#
_cell.length_a   1.000
_cell.length_b   1.000
_cell.length_c   1.000
_cell.angle_alpha   90.00
_cell.angle_beta   90.00
_cell.angle_gamma   90.00
#
_symmetry.space_group_name_H-M   'P 1'
#
loop_
_entity.id
_entity.type
_entity.pdbx_description
1 polymer ?
#
loop_
_entity_poly.entity_id
_entity_poly.type
_entity_poly.pdbx_seq_one_letter_code
_entity_poly.pdbx_strand_id
1 'polypeptide(L)' 'MLKSATPKLLFSLLLLYQLVAQSAVSTALLSECSIIYSEDMQHNQLIENKLKIINPFV' A
#
# COMPACT_ATOMS: atom_id res chain seq x y z
N MET A 1 7.49 24.74 20.08
CA MET A 1 8.42 24.84 18.93
C MET A 1 8.49 23.49 18.24
N LEU A 2 7.69 23.27 17.19
CA LEU A 2 7.84 22.11 16.31
C LEU A 2 9.05 22.39 15.39
N LYS A 3 10.15 21.65 15.56
CA LYS A 3 11.26 21.70 14.59
C LYS A 3 10.69 21.18 13.26
N SER A 4 10.57 22.04 12.25
CA SER A 4 10.06 21.63 10.94
C SER A 4 10.98 20.56 10.37
N ALA A 5 10.43 19.36 10.15
CA ALA A 5 11.12 18.32 9.41
C ALA A 5 11.44 18.86 8.00
N THR A 6 12.68 18.70 7.55
CA THR A 6 13.08 19.13 6.21
C THR A 6 12.30 18.32 5.17
N PRO A 7 11.86 18.93 4.06
CA PRO A 7 11.01 18.26 3.06
C PRO A 7 11.65 17.01 2.45
N LYS A 8 12.99 16.91 2.46
CA LYS A 8 13.74 15.71 2.04
C LYS A 8 13.49 14.51 2.97
N LEU A 9 13.43 14.74 4.29
CA LEU A 9 13.17 13.68 5.27
C LEU A 9 11.72 13.20 5.20
N LEU A 10 10.78 14.13 5.00
CA LEU A 10 9.37 13.80 4.81
C LEU A 10 9.15 13.01 3.51
N PHE A 11 9.82 13.43 2.43
CA PHE A 11 9.76 12.71 1.15
C PHE A 11 10.39 11.31 1.24
N SER A 12 11.51 11.14 1.95
CA SER A 12 12.10 9.81 2.15
C SER A 12 11.19 8.92 3.00
N LEU A 13 10.56 9.47 4.04
CA LEU A 13 9.62 8.73 4.90
C LEU A 13 8.37 8.29 4.10
N LEU A 14 7.86 9.18 3.25
CA LEU A 14 6.74 8.88 2.36
C LEU A 14 7.10 7.79 1.34
N LEU A 15 8.31 7.84 0.77
CA LEU A 15 8.80 6.83 -0.16
C LEU A 15 8.88 5.44 0.51
N LEU A 16 9.40 5.39 1.75
CA LEU A 16 9.47 4.16 2.54
C LEU A 16 8.08 3.59 2.86
N TYR A 17 7.09 4.44 3.12
CA TYR A 17 5.71 4.01 3.35
C TYR A 17 5.07 3.42 2.09
N GLN A 18 5.27 4.07 0.93
CA GLN A 18 4.77 3.60 -0.36
C GLN A 18 5.41 2.26 -0.80
N LEU A 19 6.67 2.03 -0.44
CA LEU A 19 7.38 0.76 -0.69
C LEU A 19 6.71 -0.44 0.01
N VAL A 20 6.12 -0.25 1.19
CA VAL A 20 5.46 -1.34 1.95
C VAL A 20 4.17 -1.80 1.24
N ALA A 21 3.42 -0.89 0.64
CA ALA A 21 2.22 -1.26 -0.11
C ALA A 21 2.57 -2.11 -1.35
N GLN A 22 3.66 -1.78 -2.06
CA GLN A 22 4.11 -2.55 -3.21
C GLN A 22 4.63 -3.94 -2.82
N SER A 23 5.33 -4.06 -1.69
CA SER A 23 5.80 -5.36 -1.22
C SER A 23 4.62 -6.25 -0.81
N ALA A 24 3.60 -5.72 -0.15
CA ALA A 24 2.40 -6.48 0.21
C ALA A 24 1.67 -7.04 -1.02
N VAL A 25 1.45 -6.22 -2.05
CA VAL A 25 0.84 -6.65 -3.33
C VAL A 25 1.69 -7.71 -4.02
N SER A 26 3.01 -7.49 -4.08
CA SER A 26 3.94 -8.44 -4.73
C SER A 26 3.97 -9.79 -4.00
N THR A 27 4.04 -9.78 -2.67
CA THR A 27 4.01 -11.00 -1.86
C THR A 27 2.68 -11.74 -2.00
N ALA A 28 1.55 -11.03 -2.03
CA ALA A 28 0.24 -11.63 -2.26
C ALA A 28 0.12 -12.27 -3.64
N LEU A 29 0.62 -11.62 -4.70
CA LEU A 29 0.68 -12.19 -6.04
C LEU A 29 1.57 -13.43 -6.10
N LEU A 30 2.76 -13.38 -5.49
CA LEU A 30 3.69 -14.52 -5.42
C LEU A 30 3.14 -15.69 -4.59
N SER A 31 2.31 -15.39 -3.59
CA SER A 31 1.69 -16.39 -2.72
C SER A 31 0.30 -16.83 -3.21
N GLU A 32 -0.08 -16.45 -4.44
CA GLU A 32 -1.38 -16.76 -5.06
C GLU A 32 -2.59 -16.36 -4.21
N CYS A 33 -2.45 -15.31 -3.41
CA CYS A 33 -3.57 -14.74 -2.66
C CYS A 33 -4.54 -14.08 -3.63
N SER A 34 -5.84 -14.33 -3.43
CA SER A 34 -6.90 -13.74 -4.23
C SER A 34 -7.43 -12.42 -3.67
N ILE A 35 -7.17 -12.13 -2.39
CA ILE A 35 -7.67 -10.94 -1.69
C ILE A 35 -6.59 -10.32 -0.80
N ILE A 36 -6.43 -9.00 -0.86
CA ILE A 36 -5.78 -8.17 0.17
C ILE A 36 -6.84 -7.28 0.81
N TYR A 37 -6.86 -7.22 2.14
CA TYR A 37 -7.60 -6.20 2.87
C TYR A 37 -6.74 -4.97 3.11
N SER A 38 -7.19 -3.79 2.69
CA SER A 38 -6.45 -2.54 2.88
C SER A 38 -7.38 -1.33 2.89
N GLU A 39 -7.26 -0.49 3.92
CA GLU A 39 -8.01 0.78 4.04
C GLU A 39 -7.47 1.88 3.13
N ASP A 40 -6.17 1.86 2.84
CA ASP A 40 -5.48 2.90 2.09
C ASP A 40 -5.54 2.70 0.56
N MET A 41 -5.86 1.49 0.11
CA MET A 41 -5.90 1.14 -1.33
C MET A 41 -7.32 1.20 -1.92
N GLN A 42 -7.40 1.32 -3.24
CA GLN A 42 -8.68 1.45 -3.94
C GLN A 42 -9.53 0.17 -3.80
N HIS A 43 -10.69 0.30 -3.16
CA HIS A 43 -11.63 -0.82 -3.02
C HIS A 43 -12.08 -1.35 -4.39
N ASN A 44 -12.22 -2.68 -4.49
CA ASN A 44 -12.52 -3.44 -5.71
C ASN A 44 -11.48 -3.31 -6.84
N GLN A 45 -10.31 -2.73 -6.59
CA GLN A 45 -9.22 -2.79 -7.56
C GLN A 45 -8.79 -4.23 -7.78
N LEU A 46 -8.66 -4.63 -9.05
CA LEU A 46 -8.20 -5.94 -9.46
C LEU A 46 -6.81 -5.81 -10.11
N ILE A 47 -5.82 -6.49 -9.54
CA ILE A 47 -4.43 -6.49 -9.99
C ILE A 47 -4.16 -7.81 -10.71
N GLU A 48 -3.62 -7.72 -11.93
CA GLU A 48 -3.31 -8.86 -12.82
C GLU A 48 -4.46 -9.86 -13.03
N ASN A 49 -5.71 -9.42 -12.84
CA ASN A 49 -6.88 -10.30 -12.89
C ASN A 49 -6.84 -11.47 -11.88
N LYS A 50 -6.04 -11.35 -10.81
CA LYS A 50 -5.79 -12.40 -9.80
C LYS A 50 -6.04 -11.93 -8.38
N LEU A 51 -5.57 -10.73 -8.04
CA LEU A 51 -5.58 -10.21 -6.69
C LEU A 51 -6.56 -9.05 -6.57
N LYS A 52 -7.57 -9.20 -5.71
CA LYS A 52 -8.58 -8.18 -5.44
C LYS A 52 -8.28 -7.43 -4.15
N ILE A 53 -8.38 -6.11 -4.19
CA ILE A 53 -8.24 -5.27 -3.00
C ILE A 53 -9.62 -4.98 -2.42
N ILE A 54 -9.78 -5.23 -1.12
CA ILE A 54 -11.01 -4.96 -0.37
C ILE A 54 -10.67 -4.03 0.79
N ASN A 55 -11.18 -2.79 0.73
CA ASN A 55 -11.25 -1.95 1.91
C ASN A 55 -12.39 -2.47 2.82
N PRO A 56 -12.13 -2.79 4.10
CA PRO A 56 -13.12 -3.38 5.01
C PRO A 56 -14.11 -2.36 5.62
N PHE A 57 -13.93 -1.06 5.36
CA PHE A 57 -14.72 0.03 5.96
C PHE A 57 -15.66 0.75 4.98
N VAL A 58 -15.62 0.41 3.69
CA VAL A 58 -16.58 0.88 2.66
C VAL A 58 -17.76 -0.06 2.52
#